data_AF-A0A7V3LLB1-F1
#
_entry.id   AF-A0A7V3LLB1-F1
#
_cell.length_a   1.000
_cell.length_b   1.000
_cell.length_c   1.000
_cell.angle_alpha   90.00
_cell.angle_beta   90.00
_cell.angle_gamma   90.00
#
_symmetry.space_group_name_H-M   'P 1'
#
loop_
_entity.id
_entity.type
_entity.pdbx_description
1 polymer ?
#
loop_
_entity_poly.entity_id
_entity_poly.type
_entity_poly.pdbx_seq_one_letter_code
_entity_poly.pdbx_strand_id
1 'polypeptide(L)'
;MTLKHYAALALGAGFVAALLMAALFFAQSARASHDDEFHAVLSGLKEVPPIVATTTATSTATTTTTGEAHFTWDGNDDIRFTISLRTSEHITMGHLHCGGPTQNGPVVLPLFSRSTSTTRTIQASGRIRGDSQVVATSTGCSE
;
A
#
# COMPACT_ATOMS: atom_id res chain seq x y z
N MET A 1 32.54 58.04 30.71
CA MET A 1 31.86 57.06 31.58
C MET A 1 30.75 56.41 30.77
N THR A 2 31.03 55.46 29.86
CA THR A 2 29.98 54.90 28.97
C THR A 2 30.29 53.55 28.30
N LEU A 3 31.49 52.97 28.43
CA LEU A 3 31.86 51.76 27.66
C LEU A 3 31.71 50.42 28.39
N LYS A 4 31.02 50.39 29.55
CA LYS A 4 30.82 49.15 30.32
C LYS A 4 29.42 48.51 30.16
N HIS A 5 28.50 49.15 29.43
CA HIS A 5 27.10 48.67 29.33
C HIS A 5 26.80 47.86 28.06
N TYR A 6 27.66 47.84 27.04
CA TYR A 6 27.39 47.11 25.78
C TYR A 6 27.82 45.64 25.80
N ALA A 7 28.74 45.25 26.69
CA ALA A 7 29.24 43.88 26.74
C ALA A 7 28.22 42.89 27.35
N ALA A 8 27.33 43.35 28.23
CA ALA A 8 26.33 42.49 28.88
C ALA A 8 25.13 42.17 27.96
N LEU A 9 24.87 42.98 26.93
CA LEU A 9 23.71 42.81 26.04
C LEU A 9 24.00 41.87 24.84
N ALA A 10 25.28 41.70 24.46
CA ALA A 10 25.67 40.87 23.32
C ALA A 10 25.72 39.36 23.63
N LEU A 11 25.97 38.98 24.90
CA LEU A 11 26.07 37.58 25.32
C LEU A 11 24.69 36.91 25.57
N GLY A 12 23.67 37.68 25.95
CA GLY A 12 22.32 37.14 26.19
C GLY A 12 21.57 36.81 24.90
N ALA A 13 21.72 37.62 23.85
CA ALA A 13 21.01 37.45 22.58
C ALA A 13 21.46 36.19 21.81
N GLY A 14 22.75 35.86 21.83
CA GLY A 14 23.28 34.66 21.16
C GLY A 14 22.81 33.35 21.81
N PHE A 15 22.68 33.33 23.13
CA PHE A 15 22.21 32.15 23.87
C PHE A 15 20.70 31.91 23.66
N VAL A 16 19.91 32.98 23.66
CA VAL A 16 18.47 32.90 23.37
C VAL A 16 18.22 32.49 21.91
N ALA A 17 18.99 33.03 20.96
CA ALA A 17 18.90 32.62 19.55
C ALA A 17 19.34 31.16 19.33
N ALA A 18 20.38 30.69 20.01
CA ALA A 18 20.81 29.29 19.94
C ALA A 18 19.78 28.33 20.56
N LEU A 19 19.14 28.70 21.67
CA LEU A 19 18.05 27.94 22.26
C LEU A 19 16.79 27.91 21.37
N LEU A 20 16.45 29.03 20.73
CA LEU A 20 15.35 29.12 19.75
C LEU A 20 15.63 28.27 18.51
N MET A 21 16.85 28.32 17.97
CA MET A 21 17.25 27.48 16.83
C MET A 21 17.28 26.00 17.21
N ALA A 22 17.82 25.64 18.38
CA ALA A 22 17.77 24.26 18.87
C ALA A 22 16.32 23.78 19.04
N ALA A 23 15.43 24.59 19.61
CA ALA A 23 14.01 24.27 19.74
C ALA A 23 13.32 24.08 18.37
N LEU A 24 13.67 24.87 17.35
CA LEU A 24 13.19 24.67 15.97
C LEU A 24 13.71 23.37 15.35
N PHE A 25 14.99 23.03 15.55
CA PHE A 25 15.59 21.77 15.08
C PHE A 25 14.97 20.54 15.79
N PHE A 26 14.68 20.63 17.08
CA PHE A 26 13.98 19.59 17.84
C PHE A 26 12.49 19.48 17.48
N ALA A 27 11.84 20.58 17.05
CA ALA A 27 10.44 20.55 16.62
C ALA A 27 10.24 19.95 15.21
N GLN A 28 11.30 19.78 14.43
CA GLN A 28 11.25 19.24 13.07
C GLN A 28 11.47 17.71 12.97
N SER A 29 11.80 17.02 14.07
CA SER A 29 12.24 15.62 14.03
C SER A 29 11.13 14.56 14.18
N ALA A 30 9.84 14.93 14.09
CA ALA A 30 8.75 13.96 14.12
C ALA A 30 7.66 14.28 13.08
N ARG A 31 8.00 14.20 11.79
CA ARG A 31 6.98 13.78 10.83
C ARG A 31 6.79 12.28 11.05
N ALA A 32 5.76 11.90 11.80
CA ALA A 32 5.29 10.53 11.79
C ALA A 32 4.96 10.20 10.32
N SER A 33 5.73 9.31 9.70
CA SER A 33 5.29 8.63 8.50
C SER A 33 4.07 7.81 8.92
N HIS A 34 2.88 8.33 8.68
CA HIS A 34 1.68 7.50 8.70
C HIS A 34 1.85 6.57 7.50
N ASP A 35 2.29 5.33 7.74
CA ASP A 35 2.23 4.29 6.72
C ASP A 35 0.73 4.04 6.49
N ASP A 36 0.16 4.75 5.51
CA ASP A 36 -1.20 4.47 5.06
C ASP A 36 -1.19 3.08 4.45
N GLU A 37 -1.69 2.11 5.22
CA GLU A 37 -1.76 0.71 4.85
C GLU A 37 -3.20 0.31 4.52
N PHE A 38 -3.38 -0.25 3.33
CA PHE A 38 -4.57 -0.99 2.96
C PHE A 38 -4.26 -2.50 3.03
N HIS A 39 -5.09 -3.23 3.77
CA HIS A 39 -5.00 -4.67 3.91
C HIS A 39 -6.29 -5.34 3.44
N ALA A 40 -6.17 -6.37 2.60
CA ALA A 40 -7.28 -7.21 2.16
C ALA A 40 -7.00 -8.69 2.42
N VAL A 41 -7.96 -9.36 3.06
CA VAL A 41 -8.01 -10.83 3.16
C VAL A 41 -8.67 -11.39 1.91
N LEU A 42 -7.94 -12.24 1.19
CA LEU A 42 -8.33 -12.80 -0.09
C LEU A 42 -8.90 -14.22 0.09
N SER A 43 -9.97 -14.53 -0.61
CA SER A 43 -10.46 -15.90 -0.74
C SER A 43 -11.21 -16.11 -2.05
N GLY A 44 -11.15 -17.31 -2.63
CA GLY A 44 -11.93 -17.65 -3.83
C GLY A 44 -13.46 -17.55 -3.64
N LEU A 45 -13.92 -17.58 -2.38
CA LEU A 45 -15.32 -17.36 -2.02
C LEU A 45 -15.78 -15.89 -2.18
N LYS A 46 -14.84 -14.96 -2.34
CA LYS A 46 -15.11 -13.53 -2.55
C LYS A 46 -15.08 -13.14 -4.02
N GLU A 47 -14.99 -14.10 -4.93
CA GLU A 47 -15.23 -13.86 -6.36
C GLU A 47 -16.73 -13.67 -6.63
N VAL A 48 -17.05 -13.01 -7.74
CA VAL A 48 -18.44 -12.82 -8.19
C VAL A 48 -18.55 -13.40 -9.61
N PRO A 49 -19.27 -14.52 -9.83
CA PRO A 49 -19.82 -15.42 -8.80
C PRO A 49 -18.71 -16.15 -8.03
N PRO A 50 -18.94 -16.56 -6.77
CA PRO A 50 -17.94 -17.28 -5.98
C PRO A 50 -17.50 -18.57 -6.66
N ILE A 51 -16.20 -18.87 -6.65
CA ILE A 51 -15.73 -20.22 -6.99
C ILE A 51 -16.08 -21.13 -5.83
N VAL A 52 -17.19 -21.85 -5.98
CA VAL A 52 -17.56 -22.98 -5.12
C VAL A 52 -17.07 -24.27 -5.76
N ALA A 53 -16.69 -25.23 -4.90
CA ALA A 53 -16.27 -26.57 -5.29
C ALA A 53 -17.19 -27.16 -6.36
N THR A 54 -16.71 -27.39 -7.57
CA THR A 54 -17.48 -28.09 -8.59
C THR A 54 -17.50 -29.58 -8.23
N THR A 55 -18.58 -30.04 -7.58
CA THR A 55 -18.83 -31.45 -7.35
C THR A 55 -19.23 -32.11 -8.67
N THR A 56 -18.27 -32.74 -9.34
CA THR A 56 -18.59 -33.77 -10.34
C THR A 56 -18.75 -35.08 -9.58
N ALA A 57 -19.65 -35.99 -10.00
CA ALA A 57 -20.02 -37.24 -9.30
C ALA A 57 -18.87 -38.22 -8.95
N THR A 58 -17.61 -37.85 -9.21
CA THR A 58 -16.41 -38.63 -8.93
C THR A 58 -15.28 -37.81 -8.28
N SER A 59 -15.41 -36.49 -8.12
CA SER A 59 -14.46 -35.70 -7.32
C SER A 59 -15.09 -34.43 -6.74
N THR A 60 -14.90 -34.25 -5.44
CA THR A 60 -15.16 -32.97 -4.77
C THR A 60 -13.85 -32.18 -4.81
N ALA A 61 -13.68 -31.35 -5.85
CA ALA A 61 -12.57 -30.40 -5.88
C ALA A 61 -12.99 -29.14 -5.11
N THR A 62 -12.67 -29.08 -3.82
CA THR A 62 -12.83 -27.85 -3.05
C THR A 62 -11.70 -26.90 -3.41
N THR A 63 -12.00 -25.90 -4.23
CA THR A 63 -11.06 -24.81 -4.50
C THR A 63 -10.84 -24.00 -3.22
N THR A 64 -9.66 -24.15 -2.62
CA THR A 64 -9.28 -23.41 -1.41
C THR A 64 -8.16 -22.44 -1.76
N THR A 65 -8.52 -21.26 -2.26
CA THR A 65 -7.59 -20.13 -2.36
C THR A 65 -7.84 -19.21 -1.18
N THR A 66 -6.80 -18.95 -0.40
CA THR A 66 -6.78 -17.95 0.68
C THR A 66 -5.52 -17.12 0.61
N GLY A 67 -5.55 -15.92 1.17
CA GLY A 67 -4.35 -15.09 1.21
C GLY A 67 -4.58 -13.71 1.77
N GLU A 68 -3.54 -12.89 1.65
CA GLU A 68 -3.50 -11.51 2.14
C GLU A 68 -2.82 -10.64 1.08
N ALA A 69 -3.32 -9.41 0.94
CA ALA A 69 -2.69 -8.36 0.16
C ALA A 69 -2.53 -7.11 1.01
N HIS A 70 -1.31 -6.56 1.01
CA HIS A 70 -0.96 -5.33 1.70
C HIS A 70 -0.50 -4.30 0.68
N PHE A 71 -0.95 -3.06 0.86
CA PHE A 71 -0.55 -1.90 0.07
C PHE A 71 -0.17 -0.80 1.04
N THR A 72 1.08 -0.35 1.00
CA THR A 72 1.61 0.67 1.91
C THR A 72 2.07 1.86 1.10
N TRP A 73 1.49 3.03 1.36
CA TRP A 73 1.98 4.29 0.82
C TRP A 73 3.24 4.72 1.58
N ASP A 74 4.30 5.09 0.87
CA ASP A 74 5.58 5.50 1.49
C ASP A 74 5.76 7.02 1.60
N GLY A 75 4.71 7.79 1.29
CA GLY A 75 4.70 9.25 1.38
C GLY A 75 5.27 9.99 0.16
N ASN A 76 5.78 9.28 -0.86
CA ASN A 76 6.38 9.89 -2.05
C ASN A 76 5.70 9.43 -3.36
N ASP A 77 4.36 9.40 -3.38
CA ASP A 77 3.52 8.92 -4.50
C ASP A 77 3.73 7.44 -4.92
N ASP A 78 4.54 6.70 -4.16
CA ASP A 78 4.81 5.29 -4.37
C ASP A 78 3.96 4.44 -3.39
N ILE A 79 3.29 3.42 -3.93
CA ILE A 79 2.64 2.38 -3.13
C ILE A 79 3.44 1.09 -3.28
N ARG A 80 3.95 0.56 -2.16
CA ARG A 80 4.51 -0.79 -2.10
C ARG A 80 3.39 -1.79 -1.92
N PHE A 81 3.45 -2.92 -2.61
CA PHE A 81 2.49 -4.01 -2.36
C PHE A 81 3.18 -5.34 -2.12
N THR A 82 2.52 -6.17 -1.31
CA THR A 82 2.84 -7.60 -1.13
C THR A 82 1.55 -8.41 -1.21
N ILE A 83 1.63 -9.58 -1.84
CA ILE A 83 0.53 -10.53 -1.98
C ILE A 83 1.05 -11.93 -1.64
N SER A 84 0.41 -12.55 -0.65
CA SER A 84 0.65 -13.92 -0.22
C SER A 84 -0.60 -14.75 -0.44
N LEU A 85 -0.52 -15.78 -1.28
CA LEU A 85 -1.63 -16.72 -1.49
C LEU A 85 -1.22 -18.15 -1.15
N ARG A 86 -2.17 -18.92 -0.64
CA ARG A 86 -2.18 -20.38 -0.64
C ARG A 86 -3.34 -20.84 -1.50
N THR A 87 -3.07 -21.73 -2.44
CA THR A 87 -4.07 -22.12 -3.45
C THR A 87 -3.92 -23.58 -3.87
N SER A 88 -5.05 -24.19 -4.23
CA SER A 88 -5.12 -25.46 -4.97
C SER A 88 -5.13 -25.27 -6.49
N GLU A 89 -5.15 -24.03 -6.97
CA GLU A 89 -5.34 -23.64 -8.37
C GLU A 89 -4.06 -23.07 -9.01
N HIS A 90 -4.08 -23.02 -10.35
CA HIS A 90 -3.03 -22.37 -11.13
C HIS A 90 -3.36 -20.89 -11.33
N ILE A 91 -2.96 -20.03 -10.39
CA ILE A 91 -3.10 -18.58 -10.55
C ILE A 91 -1.98 -18.05 -11.45
N THR A 92 -2.36 -17.32 -12.50
CA THR A 92 -1.44 -16.81 -13.53
C THR A 92 -1.26 -15.29 -13.48
N MET A 93 -2.14 -14.57 -12.80
CA MET A 93 -2.07 -13.11 -12.68
C MET A 93 -2.72 -12.60 -11.39
N GLY A 94 -2.40 -11.37 -11.04
CA GLY A 94 -3.12 -10.57 -10.04
C GLY A 94 -3.29 -9.15 -10.54
N HIS A 95 -4.44 -8.55 -10.29
CA HIS A 95 -4.78 -7.21 -10.74
C HIS A 95 -5.80 -6.55 -9.80
N LEU A 96 -5.90 -5.22 -9.86
CA LEU A 96 -6.92 -4.44 -9.16
C LEU A 96 -8.07 -4.12 -10.11
N HIS A 97 -9.30 -4.21 -9.60
CA HIS A 97 -10.49 -3.70 -10.23
C HIS A 97 -10.90 -2.39 -9.56
N CYS A 98 -11.57 -1.50 -10.31
CA CYS A 98 -12.39 -0.48 -9.69
C CYS A 98 -13.86 -0.89 -9.79
N GLY A 99 -14.59 -0.82 -8.69
CA GLY A 99 -15.98 -1.24 -8.60
C GLY A 99 -16.44 -1.30 -7.15
N GLY A 100 -17.75 -1.35 -6.94
CA GLY A 100 -18.31 -1.54 -5.60
C GLY A 100 -17.94 -2.90 -4.99
N PRO A 101 -18.10 -3.10 -3.67
CA PRO A 101 -17.68 -4.33 -2.97
C PRO A 101 -18.29 -5.65 -3.47
N THR A 102 -19.30 -5.58 -4.33
CA THR A 102 -20.04 -6.74 -4.87
C THR A 102 -19.99 -6.83 -6.39
N GLN A 103 -19.16 -6.02 -7.06
CA GLN A 103 -19.12 -5.93 -8.52
C GLN A 103 -17.72 -6.25 -9.06
N ASN A 104 -17.67 -7.03 -10.15
CA ASN A 104 -16.48 -7.14 -10.98
C ASN A 104 -16.44 -5.95 -11.95
N GLY A 105 -15.95 -4.80 -11.49
CA GLY A 105 -15.76 -3.66 -12.39
C GLY A 105 -14.53 -3.82 -13.31
N PRO A 106 -14.14 -2.80 -14.09
CA PRO A 106 -13.01 -2.93 -15.01
C PRO A 106 -11.68 -3.12 -14.25
N VAL A 107 -10.76 -3.88 -14.88
CA VAL A 107 -9.37 -4.00 -14.40
C VAL A 107 -8.66 -2.67 -14.62
N VAL A 108 -8.07 -2.13 -13.55
CA VAL A 108 -7.39 -0.82 -13.59
C VAL A 108 -5.88 -0.91 -13.43
N LEU A 109 -5.38 -1.98 -12.82
CA LEU A 109 -3.94 -2.11 -12.59
C LEU A 109 -3.52 -3.59 -12.55
N PRO A 110 -2.70 -4.07 -13.51
CA PRO A 110 -2.04 -5.35 -13.36
C PRO A 110 -0.94 -5.27 -12.30
N LEU A 111 -0.90 -6.24 -11.39
CA LEU A 111 0.12 -6.32 -10.32
C LEU A 111 1.20 -7.34 -10.66
N PHE A 112 0.82 -8.50 -11.20
CA PHE A 112 1.77 -9.50 -11.67
C PHE A 112 1.17 -10.39 -12.75
N SER A 113 2.04 -10.97 -13.57
CA SER A 113 1.73 -12.08 -14.48
C SER A 113 2.80 -13.16 -14.38
N ARG A 114 2.42 -14.43 -14.54
CA ARG A 114 3.32 -15.59 -14.45
C ARG A 114 2.91 -16.63 -15.47
N SER A 115 3.90 -17.22 -16.15
CA SER A 115 3.71 -18.45 -16.93
C SER A 115 3.52 -19.62 -15.96
N THR A 116 2.25 -19.93 -15.62
CA THR A 116 1.80 -21.11 -14.85
C THR A 116 2.63 -21.46 -13.61
N SER A 117 2.13 -21.11 -12.41
CA SER A 117 2.71 -21.55 -11.15
C SER A 117 2.22 -22.95 -10.78
N THR A 118 3.11 -23.94 -10.71
CA THR A 118 2.82 -25.27 -10.15
C THR A 118 2.91 -25.28 -8.61
N THR A 119 3.29 -24.16 -8.00
CA THR A 119 3.47 -24.05 -6.54
C THR A 119 2.16 -23.64 -5.88
N ARG A 120 1.75 -24.37 -4.83
CA ARG A 120 0.56 -24.09 -4.00
C ARG A 120 0.64 -22.79 -3.18
N THR A 121 1.75 -22.08 -3.27
CA THR A 121 1.98 -20.79 -2.60
C THR A 121 2.44 -19.78 -3.63
N ILE A 122 1.86 -18.58 -3.56
CA ILE A 122 2.23 -17.46 -4.42
C ILE A 122 2.68 -16.32 -3.54
N GLN A 123 3.82 -15.75 -3.93
CA GLN A 123 4.39 -14.55 -3.33
C GLN A 123 4.65 -13.59 -4.47
N ALA A 124 4.05 -12.40 -4.40
CA ALA A 124 4.27 -11.32 -5.35
C ALA A 124 4.47 -10.02 -4.57
N SER A 125 5.38 -9.19 -5.04
CA SER A 125 5.61 -7.86 -4.47
C SER A 125 6.07 -6.90 -5.56
N GLY A 126 5.86 -5.62 -5.32
CA GLY A 126 6.22 -4.58 -6.28
C GLY A 126 5.95 -3.18 -5.76
N ARG A 127 6.07 -2.21 -6.67
CA ARG A 127 5.79 -0.80 -6.44
C ARG A 127 4.89 -0.27 -7.55
N ILE A 128 3.90 0.54 -7.17
CA ILE A 128 3.05 1.34 -8.03
C ILE A 128 3.58 2.77 -7.91
N ARG A 129 4.01 3.38 -9.02
CA ARG A 129 4.63 4.71 -9.05
C ARG A 129 3.69 5.72 -9.68
N GLY A 130 3.16 6.62 -8.86
CA GLY A 130 2.17 7.59 -9.29
C GLY A 130 0.96 6.93 -9.96
N ASP A 131 0.28 7.67 -10.83
CA ASP A 131 -0.94 7.25 -11.52
C ASP A 131 -0.71 6.68 -12.92
N SER A 132 0.48 6.87 -13.51
CA SER A 132 0.79 6.47 -14.90
C SER A 132 0.60 4.97 -15.20
N GLN A 133 0.64 4.13 -14.16
CA GLN A 133 0.43 2.68 -14.28
C GLN A 133 -1.05 2.30 -14.11
N VAL A 134 -1.85 3.20 -13.55
CA VAL A 134 -3.28 3.01 -13.30
C VAL A 134 -4.04 3.41 -14.57
N VAL A 135 -4.68 2.42 -15.20
CA VAL A 135 -5.47 2.61 -16.42
C VAL A 135 -6.94 2.91 -16.07
N ALA A 136 -7.25 3.17 -14.79
CA ALA A 136 -8.56 3.68 -14.37
C ALA A 136 -8.78 5.05 -15.00
N THR A 137 -9.48 5.09 -16.13
CA THR A 137 -10.07 6.34 -16.60
C THR A 137 -11.01 6.79 -15.49
N SER A 138 -10.88 8.05 -15.06
CA SER A 138 -11.79 8.68 -14.10
C SER A 138 -13.28 8.64 -14.53
N THR A 139 -13.57 8.12 -15.72
CA THR A 139 -14.90 7.85 -16.27
C THR A 139 -15.40 6.42 -16.02
N GLY A 140 -14.52 5.42 -15.86
CA GLY A 140 -14.88 3.99 -15.74
C GLY A 140 -15.18 3.47 -14.34
N CYS A 141 -14.96 4.30 -13.32
CA CYS A 141 -15.16 3.95 -11.90
C CYS A 141 -16.28 4.78 -11.24
N SER A 142 -17.12 5.44 -12.05
CA SER A 142 -18.26 6.20 -11.52
C SER A 142 -19.33 5.25 -10.99
N GLU A 143 -19.74 5.46 -9.74
CA GLU A 143 -20.97 4.88 -9.16
C GLU A 143 -22.22 5.31 -9.94
#